data_AF-A0AA88L859-F1
#
_entry.id   AF-A0AA88L859-F1
#
_cell.length_a   1.000
_cell.length_b   1.000
_cell.length_c   1.000
_cell.angle_alpha   90.00
_cell.angle_beta   90.00
_cell.angle_gamma   90.00
#
_symmetry.space_group_name_H-M   'P 1'
#
loop_
_entity.id
_entity.type
_entity.pdbx_description
1 polymer ?
#
loop_
_entity_poly.entity_id
_entity_poly.type
_entity_poly.pdbx_seq_one_letter_code
_entity_poly.pdbx_strand_id
1 'polypeptide(L)'
;MTTENEVSNLVSDLTKINTVEEGFSPFLILNQEEDTARWESLQSDLGAAIQRNPPEFVDLGLKQLAHGISTQVVHTRARKLFLLLEELIKLGIVPARKVFDILLANEKLSPHNEFYWNGTFRLIYKIISDVDYKGVREIMKVCLEKARLLPNAYDLGLHLQVAALQKVMEKICDRKECLLPAYFVVNEIEKMYPENKNWPNWVCLQKAHLPFNNNGQLRNA
;
A
#
# COMPACT_ATOMS: atom_id res chain seq x y z
N MET A 1 -6.46 30.74 9.24
CA MET A 1 -5.97 30.11 8.01
C MET A 1 -6.10 28.62 8.22
N THR A 2 -6.85 27.92 7.36
CA THR A 2 -7.27 26.53 7.59
C THR A 2 -6.07 25.59 7.51
N THR A 3 -5.91 24.74 8.51
CA THR A 3 -4.85 23.72 8.65
C THR A 3 -4.81 22.74 7.46
N GLU A 4 -5.91 22.60 6.73
CA GLU A 4 -5.97 21.94 5.40
C GLU A 4 -5.00 22.55 4.39
N ASN A 5 -4.89 23.87 4.36
CA ASN A 5 -3.92 24.55 3.50
C ASN A 5 -2.51 24.33 4.00
N GLU A 6 -2.28 24.17 5.30
CA GLU A 6 -0.93 23.89 5.83
C GLU A 6 -0.45 22.50 5.45
N VAL A 7 -1.28 21.46 5.63
CA VAL A 7 -0.92 20.09 5.20
C VAL A 7 -0.85 20.03 3.67
N SER A 8 -1.80 20.65 2.96
CA SER A 8 -1.74 20.70 1.50
C SER A 8 -0.53 21.49 0.99
N ASN A 9 -0.10 22.54 1.69
CA ASN A 9 1.10 23.31 1.35
C ASN A 9 2.36 22.52 1.68
N LEU A 10 2.44 21.84 2.83
CA LEU A 10 3.57 20.97 3.17
C LEU A 10 3.69 19.81 2.18
N VAL A 11 2.58 19.18 1.81
CA VAL A 11 2.55 18.13 0.78
C VAL A 11 2.90 18.72 -0.59
N SER A 12 2.39 19.91 -0.93
CA SER A 12 2.76 20.64 -2.15
C SER A 12 4.25 20.93 -2.18
N ASP A 13 4.84 21.43 -1.09
CA ASP A 13 6.25 21.77 -0.95
C ASP A 13 7.13 20.51 -1.01
N LEU A 14 6.70 19.41 -0.38
CA LEU A 14 7.31 18.09 -0.52
C LEU A 14 7.28 17.58 -1.97
N THR A 15 6.19 17.83 -2.69
CA THR A 15 6.06 17.46 -4.12
C THR A 15 6.74 18.46 -5.08
N LYS A 16 7.01 19.69 -4.64
CA LYS A 16 7.59 20.81 -5.40
C LYS A 16 9.12 20.89 -5.31
N ILE A 17 9.80 19.86 -4.80
CA ILE A 17 11.27 19.80 -4.88
C ILE A 17 11.71 20.03 -6.34
N ASN A 18 12.56 21.04 -6.52
CA ASN A 18 12.85 21.71 -7.79
C ASN A 18 13.17 20.69 -8.88
N THR A 19 12.36 20.68 -9.95
CA THR A 19 12.61 19.88 -11.18
C THR A 19 14.00 20.13 -11.78
N VAL A 20 14.57 21.31 -11.49
CA VAL A 20 15.95 21.68 -11.84
C VAL A 20 16.97 20.88 -11.03
N GLU A 21 16.81 20.76 -9.71
CA GLU A 21 17.75 20.00 -8.87
C GLU A 21 17.72 18.50 -9.19
N GLU A 22 16.56 17.93 -9.50
CA GLU A 22 16.46 16.53 -9.97
C GLU A 22 17.05 16.33 -11.36
N GLY A 23 16.82 17.27 -12.30
CA GLY A 23 17.38 17.21 -13.65
C GLY A 23 18.91 17.36 -13.69
N PHE A 24 19.46 18.12 -12.76
CA PHE A 24 20.90 18.31 -12.59
C PHE A 24 21.49 17.49 -11.44
N SER A 25 20.74 16.56 -10.85
CA SER A 25 21.20 15.72 -9.73
C SER A 25 22.50 14.95 -10.01
N PRO A 26 22.80 14.49 -11.24
CA PRO A 26 24.12 13.93 -11.55
C PRO A 26 25.28 14.94 -11.54
N PHE A 27 24.98 16.23 -11.65
CA PHE A 27 25.94 17.34 -11.77
C PHE A 27 26.03 18.19 -10.50
N LEU A 28 25.00 18.15 -9.67
CA LEU A 28 24.98 18.77 -8.35
C LEU A 28 25.53 17.76 -7.36
N ILE A 29 26.71 18.05 -6.81
CA ILE A 29 27.16 17.41 -5.56
C ILE A 29 26.30 18.00 -4.46
N LEU A 30 25.05 17.54 -4.37
CA LEU A 30 24.21 17.78 -3.21
C LEU A 30 24.89 17.07 -2.04
N ASN A 31 25.23 17.84 -1.00
CA ASN A 31 25.68 17.27 0.27
C ASN A 31 24.56 16.33 0.74
N GLN A 32 24.78 15.02 0.61
CA GLN A 32 23.77 14.01 0.95
C GLN A 32 23.25 14.19 2.39
N GLU A 33 24.11 14.71 3.27
CA GLU A 33 23.81 15.05 4.66
C GLU A 33 22.78 16.20 4.80
N GLU A 34 22.84 17.22 3.95
CA GLU A 34 21.88 18.35 3.97
C GLU A 34 20.51 17.92 3.46
N ASP A 35 20.45 17.09 2.41
CA ASP A 35 19.19 16.54 1.91
C ASP A 35 18.54 15.57 2.89
N THR A 36 19.33 14.76 3.61
CA THR A 36 18.81 13.91 4.69
C THR A 36 18.31 14.75 5.87
N ALA A 37 19.05 15.79 6.27
CA ALA A 37 18.63 16.66 7.37
C ALA A 37 17.35 17.45 7.04
N ARG A 38 17.22 17.93 5.80
CA ARG A 38 15.98 18.57 5.31
C ARG A 38 14.81 17.59 5.30
N TRP A 39 15.05 16.34 4.92
CA TRP A 39 14.04 15.31 4.92
C TRP A 39 13.58 14.96 6.34
N GLU A 40 14.51 14.79 7.28
CA GLU A 40 14.23 14.53 8.69
C GLU A 40 13.51 15.71 9.35
N SER A 41 13.86 16.97 9.02
CA SER A 41 13.14 18.13 9.53
C SER A 41 11.71 18.19 9.01
N LEU A 42 11.51 17.96 7.70
CA LEU A 42 10.18 17.90 7.08
C LEU A 42 9.32 16.77 7.66
N GLN A 43 9.93 15.63 7.96
CA GLN A 43 9.28 14.51 8.62
C GLN A 43 8.87 14.86 10.05
N SER A 44 9.76 15.50 10.82
CA SER A 44 9.46 15.99 12.16
C SER A 44 8.35 17.03 12.16
N ASP A 45 8.38 17.96 11.20
CA ASP A 45 7.36 19.01 11.04
C ASP A 45 6.00 18.42 10.66
N LEU A 46 5.99 17.44 9.74
CA LEU A 46 4.76 16.73 9.37
C LEU A 46 4.23 15.89 10.53
N GLY A 47 5.10 15.21 11.27
CA GLY A 47 4.74 14.45 12.46
C GLY A 47 4.13 15.33 13.55
N ALA A 48 4.76 16.49 13.82
CA ALA A 48 4.27 17.47 14.77
C ALA A 48 2.95 18.11 14.30
N ALA A 49 2.79 18.38 13.01
CA ALA A 49 1.54 18.88 12.43
C ALA A 49 0.41 17.85 12.55
N ILE A 50 0.69 16.56 12.34
CA ILE A 50 -0.29 15.48 12.50
C ILE A 50 -0.71 15.32 13.96
N GLN A 51 0.23 15.36 14.91
CA GLN A 51 -0.06 15.22 16.34
C GLN A 51 -0.80 16.43 16.94
N ARG A 52 -0.55 17.64 16.42
CA ARG A 52 -1.23 18.86 16.88
C ARG A 52 -2.68 18.94 16.42
N ASN A 53 -3.04 18.25 15.35
CA ASN A 53 -4.35 18.38 14.72
C ASN A 53 -5.36 17.31 15.20
N PRO A 54 -6.66 17.62 15.21
CA PRO A 54 -7.70 16.64 15.53
C PRO A 54 -7.71 15.45 14.54
N PRO A 55 -8.21 14.27 14.96
CA PRO A 55 -8.12 13.03 14.18
C PRO A 55 -8.80 13.10 12.80
N GLU A 56 -9.82 13.95 12.64
CA GLU A 56 -10.52 14.17 11.36
C GLU A 56 -9.62 14.85 10.32
N PHE A 57 -8.75 15.76 10.75
CA PHE A 57 -7.84 16.48 9.87
C PHE A 57 -6.64 15.62 9.47
N VAL A 58 -6.25 14.67 10.33
CA VAL A 58 -5.23 13.66 10.00
C VAL A 58 -5.71 12.79 8.84
N ASP A 59 -6.98 12.37 8.86
CA ASP A 59 -7.55 11.54 7.79
C ASP A 59 -7.60 12.29 6.45
N LEU A 60 -7.90 13.60 6.48
CA LEU A 60 -7.87 14.43 5.28
C LEU A 60 -6.44 14.65 4.76
N GLY A 61 -5.47 14.90 5.64
CA GLY A 61 -4.06 15.02 5.28
C GLY A 61 -3.49 13.75 4.65
N LEU A 62 -3.85 12.59 5.20
CA LEU A 62 -3.48 11.29 4.64
C LEU A 62 -4.12 11.04 3.27
N LYS A 63 -5.38 11.46 3.08
CA LYS A 63 -6.04 11.41 1.76
C LYS A 63 -5.33 12.28 0.74
N GLN A 64 -4.91 13.50 1.12
CA GLN A 64 -4.13 14.38 0.26
C GLN A 64 -2.76 13.81 -0.07
N LEU A 65 -2.07 13.21 0.90
CA LEU A 65 -0.82 12.48 0.68
C LEU A 65 -1.01 11.32 -0.30
N ALA A 66 -2.01 10.46 -0.08
CA ALA A 66 -2.35 9.36 -0.97
C ALA A 66 -2.68 9.84 -2.38
N HIS A 67 -3.42 10.95 -2.50
CA HIS A 67 -3.70 11.60 -3.77
C HIS A 67 -2.42 12.09 -4.44
N GLY A 68 -1.55 12.79 -3.71
CA GLY A 68 -0.24 13.27 -4.18
C GLY A 68 0.67 12.14 -4.67
N ILE A 69 0.72 11.02 -3.96
CA ILE A 69 1.49 9.84 -4.39
C ILE A 69 0.90 9.29 -5.69
N SER A 70 -0.43 9.18 -5.79
CA SER A 70 -1.11 8.60 -6.95
C SER A 70 -1.02 9.46 -8.22
N THR A 71 -0.75 10.76 -8.10
CA THR A 71 -0.59 11.71 -9.21
C THR A 71 0.87 11.91 -9.62
N GLN A 72 1.84 11.40 -8.84
CA GLN A 72 3.25 11.61 -9.16
C GLN A 72 3.69 10.83 -10.41
N VAL A 73 4.31 11.55 -11.33
CA VAL A 73 4.97 10.98 -12.53
C VAL A 73 6.39 10.53 -12.19
N VAL A 74 7.05 11.20 -11.24
CA VAL A 74 8.44 10.91 -10.87
C VAL A 74 8.51 9.81 -9.80
N HIS A 75 9.10 8.67 -10.16
CA HIS A 75 9.14 7.47 -9.31
C HIS A 75 9.95 7.64 -8.03
N THR A 76 11.03 8.42 -8.06
CA THR A 76 11.85 8.74 -6.88
C THR A 76 11.03 9.49 -5.83
N ARG A 77 10.19 10.44 -6.26
CA ARG A 77 9.31 11.23 -5.38
C ARG A 77 8.22 10.35 -4.75
N ALA A 78 7.53 9.56 -5.56
CA ALA A 78 6.53 8.62 -5.06
C ALA A 78 7.14 7.66 -4.02
N ARG A 79 8.37 7.18 -4.26
CA ARG A 79 9.10 6.32 -3.30
C ARG A 79 9.42 7.04 -1.99
N LYS A 80 9.91 8.28 -2.03
CA LYS A 80 10.17 9.08 -0.82
C LYS A 80 8.89 9.26 0.01
N LEU A 81 7.77 9.55 -0.63
CA LEU A 81 6.47 9.68 0.05
C LEU A 81 5.99 8.36 0.67
N PHE A 82 6.20 7.21 0.02
CA PHE A 82 5.92 5.90 0.63
C PHE A 82 6.83 5.61 1.84
N LEU A 83 8.09 6.01 1.80
CA LEU A 83 9.01 5.89 2.94
C LEU A 83 8.57 6.77 4.11
N LEU A 84 8.12 7.99 3.83
CA LEU A 84 7.55 8.89 4.84
C LEU A 84 6.35 8.25 5.54
N LEU A 85 5.41 7.66 4.77
CA LEU A 85 4.27 6.95 5.35
C LEU A 85 4.71 5.75 6.20
N GLU A 86 5.69 4.96 5.72
CA GLU A 86 6.26 3.84 6.47
C GLU A 86 6.83 4.30 7.82
N GLU A 87 7.55 5.41 7.86
CA GLU A 87 8.16 5.93 9.07
C GLU A 87 7.13 6.54 10.03
N LEU A 88 6.14 7.27 9.53
CA LEU A 88 5.03 7.80 10.35
C LEU A 88 4.26 6.68 11.07
N ILE A 89 4.11 5.53 10.42
CA ILE A 89 3.50 4.34 11.03
C ILE A 89 4.43 3.74 12.09
N LYS A 90 5.72 3.56 11.78
CA LYS A 90 6.70 3.00 12.73
C LYS A 90 6.88 3.86 13.99
N LEU A 91 6.78 5.18 13.85
CA LEU A 91 6.83 6.12 14.98
C LEU A 91 5.52 6.14 15.79
N GLY A 92 4.49 5.40 15.36
CA GLY A 92 3.18 5.35 16.03
C GLY A 92 2.38 6.65 15.91
N ILE A 93 2.77 7.57 15.02
CA ILE A 93 2.08 8.85 14.81
C ILE A 93 0.73 8.60 14.12
N VAL A 94 0.68 7.63 13.20
CA VAL A 94 -0.52 7.27 12.46
C VAL A 94 -0.77 5.76 12.53
N PRO A 95 -2.00 5.29 12.82
CA PRO A 95 -2.33 3.87 12.77
C PRO A 95 -2.18 3.29 11.35
N ALA A 96 -1.47 2.16 11.22
CA ALA A 96 -1.28 1.43 9.95
C ALA A 96 -2.61 1.18 9.22
N ARG A 97 -3.64 0.80 10.00
CA ARG A 97 -4.98 0.52 9.49
C ARG A 97 -5.57 1.69 8.70
N LYS A 98 -5.51 2.89 9.26
CA LYS A 98 -6.06 4.10 8.62
C LYS A 98 -5.35 4.40 7.31
N VAL A 99 -4.03 4.26 7.29
CA VAL A 99 -3.23 4.47 6.07
C VAL A 99 -3.63 3.48 4.98
N PHE A 100 -3.79 2.20 5.32
CA PHE A 100 -4.21 1.19 4.35
C PHE A 100 -5.63 1.42 3.83
N ASP A 101 -6.58 1.77 4.68
CA ASP A 101 -7.95 2.06 4.26
C ASP A 101 -7.98 3.22 3.24
N ILE A 102 -7.17 4.27 3.46
CA ILE A 102 -7.06 5.41 2.54
C ILE A 102 -6.37 5.04 1.23
N LEU A 103 -5.25 4.30 1.29
CA LEU A 103 -4.50 3.90 0.10
C LEU A 103 -5.32 2.93 -0.78
N LEU A 104 -6.02 1.99 -0.15
CA LEU A 104 -6.84 0.98 -0.84
C LEU A 104 -8.14 1.57 -1.41
N ALA A 105 -8.71 2.59 -0.77
CA ALA A 105 -9.90 3.29 -1.25
C ALA A 105 -9.62 4.28 -2.40
N ASN A 106 -8.36 4.60 -2.69
CA ASN A 106 -8.03 5.54 -3.76
C ASN A 106 -8.41 4.99 -5.15
N GLU A 107 -9.20 5.76 -5.90
CA GLU A 107 -9.68 5.41 -7.24
C GLU A 107 -8.54 5.14 -8.24
N LYS A 108 -7.39 5.77 -8.03
CA LYS A 108 -6.19 5.61 -8.88
C LYS A 108 -5.44 4.30 -8.62
N LEU A 109 -5.85 3.50 -7.63
CA LEU A 109 -5.30 2.17 -7.38
C LEU A 109 -5.78 1.20 -8.47
N SER A 110 -5.03 1.16 -9.57
CA SER A 110 -5.25 0.29 -10.72
C SER A 110 -3.95 -0.38 -11.16
N PRO A 111 -4.00 -1.55 -11.82
CA PRO A 111 -2.81 -2.22 -12.36
C PRO A 111 -2.02 -1.37 -13.38
N HIS A 112 -2.70 -0.41 -14.04
CA HIS A 112 -2.11 0.51 -15.01
C HIS A 112 -1.21 1.55 -14.32
N ASN A 113 -1.50 1.91 -13.06
CA ASN A 113 -0.62 2.75 -12.25
C ASN A 113 0.35 1.87 -11.46
N GLU A 114 1.35 1.34 -12.16
CA GLU A 114 2.30 0.37 -11.63
C GLU A 114 2.96 0.84 -10.32
N PHE A 115 3.40 2.11 -10.27
CA PHE A 115 4.14 2.63 -9.13
C PHE A 115 3.27 2.76 -7.89
N TYR A 116 2.06 3.29 -8.04
CA TYR A 116 1.13 3.41 -6.94
C TYR A 116 0.66 2.03 -6.46
N TRP A 117 0.38 1.12 -7.39
CA TRP A 117 0.02 -0.26 -7.11
C TRP A 117 1.11 -1.00 -6.32
N ASN A 118 2.31 -1.07 -6.90
CA ASN A 118 3.45 -1.78 -6.30
C ASN A 118 3.88 -1.15 -4.98
N GLY A 119 3.89 0.18 -4.89
CA GLY A 119 4.22 0.90 -3.65
C GLY A 119 3.23 0.59 -2.53
N THR A 120 1.93 0.61 -2.83
CA THR A 120 0.87 0.31 -1.86
C THR A 120 0.96 -1.11 -1.34
N PHE A 121 1.02 -2.12 -2.23
CA PHE A 121 1.10 -3.51 -1.80
C PHE A 121 2.43 -3.85 -1.12
N ARG A 122 3.54 -3.19 -1.50
CA ARG A 122 4.82 -3.32 -0.80
C ARG A 122 4.75 -2.75 0.62
N LEU A 123 4.10 -1.61 0.82
CA LEU A 123 3.92 -1.03 2.15
C LEU A 123 3.06 -1.95 3.03
N ILE A 124 1.95 -2.45 2.48
CA ILE A 124 1.07 -3.41 3.16
C ILE A 124 1.88 -4.65 3.57
N TYR A 125 2.61 -5.28 2.64
CA TYR A 125 3.40 -6.48 2.95
C TYR A 125 4.36 -6.28 4.14
N LYS A 126 4.98 -5.11 4.27
CA LYS A 126 5.92 -4.82 5.35
C LYS A 126 5.25 -4.67 6.71
N ILE A 127 4.11 -3.97 6.77
CA ILE A 127 3.53 -3.45 8.02
C ILE A 127 2.21 -4.16 8.39
N ILE A 128 1.70 -5.08 7.56
CA ILE A 128 0.42 -5.79 7.82
C ILE A 128 0.37 -6.51 9.17
N SER A 129 1.52 -6.89 9.72
CA SER A 129 1.64 -7.53 11.04
C SER A 129 1.25 -6.59 12.20
N ASP A 130 1.25 -5.27 11.99
CA ASP A 130 0.86 -4.26 12.98
C ASP A 130 -0.66 -3.98 12.97
N VAL A 131 -1.42 -4.71 12.16
CA VAL A 131 -2.88 -4.58 12.04
C VAL A 131 -3.57 -5.76 12.72
N ASP A 132 -4.72 -5.50 13.34
CA ASP A 132 -5.54 -6.52 13.97
C ASP A 132 -6.15 -7.50 12.94
N TYR A 133 -6.48 -8.71 13.37
CA TYR A 133 -7.00 -9.75 12.47
C TYR A 133 -8.29 -9.33 11.73
N LYS A 134 -9.14 -8.47 12.34
CA LYS A 134 -10.33 -7.94 11.65
C LYS A 134 -9.91 -6.98 10.55
N GLY A 135 -8.92 -6.13 10.82
CA GLY A 135 -8.34 -5.28 9.82
C GLY A 135 -7.72 -6.08 8.67
N VAL A 136 -6.89 -7.09 8.97
CA VAL A 136 -6.30 -7.97 7.96
C VAL A 136 -7.38 -8.61 7.08
N ARG A 137 -8.50 -9.05 7.65
CA ARG A 137 -9.64 -9.60 6.89
C ARG A 137 -10.20 -8.61 5.88
N GLU A 138 -10.42 -7.35 6.27
CA GLU A 138 -10.94 -6.33 5.35
C GLU A 138 -9.92 -5.99 4.25
N ILE A 139 -8.62 -5.95 4.59
CA ILE A 139 -7.55 -5.76 3.59
C ILE A 139 -7.57 -6.92 2.58
N MET A 140 -7.71 -8.16 3.07
CA MET A 140 -7.81 -9.34 2.23
C MET A 140 -8.99 -9.27 1.26
N LYS A 141 -10.17 -8.82 1.70
CA LYS A 141 -11.33 -8.62 0.81
C LYS A 141 -11.01 -7.65 -0.32
N VAL A 142 -10.44 -6.50 0.00
CA VAL A 142 -10.07 -5.51 -1.01
C VAL A 142 -9.00 -6.08 -1.94
N CYS A 143 -8.01 -6.82 -1.44
CA CYS A 143 -7.05 -7.54 -2.27
C CYS A 143 -7.72 -8.49 -3.26
N LEU A 144 -8.73 -9.26 -2.83
CA LEU A 144 -9.49 -10.16 -3.70
C LEU A 144 -10.31 -9.41 -4.76
N GLU A 145 -10.92 -8.28 -4.40
CA GLU A 145 -11.62 -7.39 -5.34
C GLU A 145 -10.68 -6.84 -6.40
N LYS A 146 -9.51 -6.34 -5.96
CA LYS A 146 -8.48 -5.77 -6.85
C LYS A 146 -7.84 -6.85 -7.71
N ALA A 147 -7.77 -8.10 -7.26
CA ALA A 147 -7.32 -9.23 -8.07
C ALA A 147 -8.19 -9.45 -9.32
N ARG A 148 -9.48 -9.11 -9.28
CA ARG A 148 -10.37 -9.21 -10.44
C ARG A 148 -10.09 -8.17 -11.53
N LEU A 149 -9.38 -7.08 -11.20
CA LEU A 149 -8.98 -6.05 -12.17
C LEU A 149 -7.83 -6.52 -13.06
N LEU A 150 -7.11 -7.56 -12.63
CA LEU A 150 -5.99 -8.11 -13.37
C LEU A 150 -6.49 -9.13 -14.39
N PRO A 151 -5.89 -9.17 -15.59
CA PRO A 151 -6.32 -10.11 -16.62
C PRO A 151 -6.08 -11.55 -16.19
N ASN A 152 -6.99 -12.44 -16.60
CA ASN A 152 -6.85 -13.89 -16.39
C ASN A 152 -5.71 -14.49 -17.23
N ALA A 153 -5.39 -13.86 -18.36
CA ALA A 153 -4.24 -14.20 -19.18
C ALA A 153 -3.00 -13.48 -18.63
N TYR A 154 -1.92 -14.23 -18.44
CA TYR A 154 -0.66 -13.71 -17.93
C TYR A 154 -0.02 -12.77 -18.96
N ASP A 155 -0.22 -11.47 -18.77
CA ASP A 155 0.51 -10.44 -19.51
C ASP A 155 1.85 -10.19 -18.82
N LEU A 156 2.95 -10.36 -19.57
CA LEU A 156 4.32 -10.10 -19.09
C LEU A 156 4.48 -8.67 -18.56
N GLY A 157 3.72 -7.71 -19.11
CA GLY A 157 3.74 -6.32 -18.67
C GLY A 157 3.15 -6.07 -17.27
N LEU A 158 2.34 -7.00 -16.76
CA LEU A 158 1.67 -6.87 -15.46
C LEU A 158 2.24 -7.81 -14.37
N HIS A 159 3.34 -8.51 -14.67
CA HIS A 159 3.94 -9.48 -13.76
C HIS A 159 4.33 -8.87 -12.41
N LEU A 160 4.87 -7.64 -12.39
CA LEU A 160 5.29 -7.00 -11.13
C LEU A 160 4.08 -6.66 -10.24
N GLN A 161 2.99 -6.20 -10.83
CA GLN A 161 1.73 -5.86 -10.19
C GLN A 161 1.05 -7.10 -9.62
N VAL A 162 1.02 -8.17 -10.41
CA VAL A 162 0.58 -9.51 -10.00
C VAL A 162 1.41 -9.99 -8.81
N ALA A 163 2.74 -9.96 -8.92
CA ALA A 163 3.64 -10.44 -7.89
C ALA A 163 3.53 -9.63 -6.58
N ALA A 164 3.30 -8.31 -6.66
CA ALA A 164 3.13 -7.47 -5.49
C ALA A 164 1.87 -7.85 -4.69
N LEU A 165 0.73 -8.05 -5.37
CA LEU A 165 -0.51 -8.49 -4.75
C LEU A 165 -0.39 -9.93 -4.23
N GLN A 166 0.22 -10.81 -5.02
CA GLN A 166 0.45 -12.21 -4.65
C GLN A 166 1.25 -12.31 -3.34
N LYS A 167 2.32 -11.54 -3.17
CA LYS A 167 3.12 -11.55 -1.94
C LYS A 167 2.33 -11.16 -0.70
N VAL A 168 1.41 -10.19 -0.81
CA VAL A 168 0.54 -9.80 0.30
C VAL A 168 -0.43 -10.93 0.64
N MET A 169 -1.05 -11.53 -0.37
CA MET A 169 -1.96 -12.66 -0.17
C MET A 169 -1.25 -13.89 0.40
N GLU A 170 -0.06 -14.21 -0.07
CA GLU A 170 0.78 -15.28 0.49
C GLU A 170 1.09 -15.04 1.96
N LYS A 171 1.43 -13.79 2.34
CA LYS A 171 1.70 -13.43 3.73
C LYS A 171 0.45 -13.55 4.61
N ILE A 172 -0.72 -13.11 4.14
CA ILE A 172 -1.99 -13.24 4.88
C ILE A 172 -2.37 -14.70 5.07
N CYS A 173 -2.16 -15.54 4.06
CA CYS A 173 -2.48 -16.96 4.08
C CYS A 173 -1.42 -17.82 4.77
N ASP A 174 -0.26 -17.27 5.12
CA ASP A 174 0.80 -18.01 5.80
C ASP A 174 0.39 -18.31 7.26
N ARG A 175 0.34 -19.60 7.58
CA ARG A 175 0.05 -20.07 8.95
C ARG A 175 1.13 -19.67 9.94
N LYS A 176 2.36 -19.40 9.49
CA LYS A 176 3.46 -18.98 10.35
C LYS A 176 3.31 -17.54 10.83
N GLU A 177 2.72 -16.69 10.01
CA GLU A 177 2.53 -15.27 10.31
C GLU A 177 1.30 -15.05 11.22
N CYS A 178 0.40 -16.02 11.32
CA CYS A 178 -0.76 -16.02 12.21
C CYS A 178 -1.67 -14.78 12.11
N LEU A 179 -1.69 -14.11 10.95
CA LEU A 179 -2.39 -12.83 10.74
C LEU A 179 -3.90 -12.99 10.69
N LEU A 180 -4.39 -14.12 10.18
CA LEU A 180 -5.81 -14.39 10.06
C LEU A 180 -6.10 -15.90 10.26
N PRO A 181 -7.12 -16.27 11.04
CA PRO A 181 -7.57 -17.66 11.12
C PRO A 181 -7.94 -18.23 9.74
N ALA A 182 -7.50 -19.46 9.44
CA ALA A 182 -7.66 -20.07 8.12
C ALA A 182 -9.12 -20.18 7.65
N TYR A 183 -10.08 -20.36 8.55
CA TYR A 183 -11.49 -20.40 8.18
C TYR A 183 -12.01 -19.05 7.66
N PHE A 184 -11.47 -17.92 8.15
CA PHE A 184 -11.82 -16.61 7.60
C PHE A 184 -11.29 -16.44 6.18
N VAL A 185 -10.06 -16.89 5.93
CA VAL A 185 -9.47 -16.89 4.58
C VAL A 185 -10.38 -17.66 3.61
N VAL A 186 -10.76 -18.89 3.97
CA VAL A 186 -11.63 -19.74 3.16
C VAL A 186 -13.00 -19.09 2.93
N ASN A 187 -13.64 -18.59 3.99
CA ASN A 187 -14.95 -17.96 3.89
C ASN A 187 -14.96 -16.73 2.98
N GLU A 188 -13.91 -15.90 2.99
CA GLU A 188 -13.84 -14.73 2.10
C GLU A 188 -13.54 -15.12 0.64
N ILE A 189 -12.75 -16.18 0.43
CA ILE A 189 -12.49 -16.76 -0.89
C ILE A 189 -13.78 -17.31 -1.51
N GLU A 190 -14.52 -18.15 -0.77
CA GLU A 190 -15.76 -18.77 -1.24
C GLU A 190 -16.83 -17.73 -1.60
N LYS A 191 -16.95 -16.66 -0.80
CA LYS A 191 -17.88 -15.55 -1.11
C LYS A 191 -17.54 -14.85 -2.40
N MET A 192 -16.25 -14.64 -2.66
CA MET A 192 -15.79 -13.91 -3.83
C MET A 192 -15.75 -14.79 -5.08
N TYR A 193 -15.56 -16.10 -4.93
CA TYR A 193 -15.46 -17.03 -6.05
C TYR A 193 -16.26 -18.29 -5.75
N PRO A 194 -17.60 -18.20 -5.80
CA PRO A 194 -18.44 -19.37 -5.63
C PRO A 194 -18.09 -20.43 -6.68
N GLU A 195 -17.89 -21.67 -6.22
CA GLU A 195 -17.58 -22.83 -7.07
C GLU A 195 -16.27 -22.70 -7.89
N ASN A 196 -15.34 -21.81 -7.50
CA ASN A 196 -14.08 -21.53 -8.20
C ASN A 196 -14.22 -21.05 -9.65
N LYS A 197 -15.41 -20.61 -10.06
CA LYS A 197 -15.59 -20.03 -11.40
C LYS A 197 -14.81 -18.70 -11.46
N ASN A 198 -13.90 -18.59 -12.43
CA ASN A 198 -13.05 -17.42 -12.68
C ASN A 198 -12.03 -17.07 -11.57
N TRP A 199 -11.64 -18.04 -10.72
CA TRP A 199 -10.54 -17.80 -9.77
C TRP A 199 -9.23 -17.55 -10.55
N PRO A 200 -8.54 -16.42 -10.33
CA PRO A 200 -7.28 -16.17 -11.02
C PRO A 200 -6.24 -17.20 -10.59
N ASN A 201 -5.80 -18.02 -11.55
CA ASN A 201 -4.87 -19.14 -11.34
C ASN A 201 -3.55 -18.74 -10.67
N TRP A 202 -3.18 -17.46 -10.73
CA TRP A 202 -1.97 -16.90 -10.13
C TRP A 202 -2.17 -16.36 -8.70
N VAL A 203 -3.41 -16.14 -8.23
CA VAL A 203 -3.73 -15.53 -6.91
C VAL A 203 -3.70 -16.56 -5.77
N CYS A 204 -2.61 -17.29 -5.61
CA CYS A 204 -2.31 -18.02 -4.36
C CYS A 204 -3.16 -19.25 -4.02
N LEU A 205 -3.03 -20.35 -4.78
CA LEU A 205 -3.26 -21.70 -4.23
C LEU A 205 -2.20 -22.74 -4.56
N GLN A 206 -1.22 -22.45 -5.43
CA GLN A 206 -0.15 -23.41 -5.72
C GLN A 206 0.88 -23.56 -4.58
N LYS A 207 1.01 -22.56 -3.69
CA LYS A 207 2.05 -22.55 -2.62
C LYS A 207 1.51 -22.51 -1.20
N ALA A 208 0.35 -21.90 -1.00
CA ALA A 208 -0.35 -22.03 0.27
C ALA A 208 -0.78 -23.50 0.37
N HIS A 209 -0.24 -24.27 1.32
CA HIS A 209 -0.67 -25.63 1.65
C HIS A 209 -2.07 -25.63 2.25
N LEU A 210 -2.97 -24.84 1.67
CA LEU A 210 -4.40 -24.91 1.89
C LEU A 210 -4.87 -26.19 1.20
N PRO A 211 -5.84 -26.88 1.80
CA PRO A 211 -6.21 -28.21 1.37
C PRO A 211 -7.10 -28.04 0.14
N PHE A 212 -6.52 -27.71 -1.02
CA PHE A 212 -7.25 -27.63 -2.28
C PHE A 212 -6.79 -28.77 -3.18
N ASN A 213 -7.73 -29.48 -3.78
CA ASN A 213 -7.46 -30.53 -4.76
C ASN A 213 -6.92 -29.90 -6.05
N ASN A 214 -6.25 -30.68 -6.90
CA ASN A 214 -5.71 -30.26 -8.21
C ASN A 214 -6.77 -29.65 -9.16
N ASN A 215 -8.05 -29.74 -8.80
CA ASN A 215 -9.19 -29.15 -9.49
C ASN A 215 -9.68 -27.83 -8.84
N GLY A 216 -8.90 -27.23 -7.94
CA GLY A 216 -9.22 -25.97 -7.25
C GLY A 216 -10.26 -26.09 -6.14
N GLN A 217 -10.81 -27.27 -5.84
CA GLN A 217 -11.83 -27.45 -4.79
C GLN A 217 -11.21 -27.61 -3.40
N LEU A 218 -11.82 -27.00 -2.37
CA LEU A 218 -11.50 -27.28 -0.97
C LEU A 218 -11.65 -28.78 -0.71
N ARG A 219 -10.58 -29.44 -0.30
CA ARG A 219 -10.63 -30.74 0.35
C ARG A 219 -11.40 -30.52 1.64
N ASN A 220 -12.61 -31.06 1.68
CA ASN A 220 -13.32 -31.26 2.93
C ASN A 220 -12.39 -31.97 3.92
N ALA A 221 -12.33 -31.45 5.14
CA ALA A 221 -11.66 -32.10 6.26
C ALA A 221 -12.23 -33.50 6.49
#